data_AF-A0A353FJI9-F1
#
_entry.id   AF-A0A353FJI9-F1
#
_cell.length_a   1.000
_cell.length_b   1.000
_cell.length_c   1.000
_cell.angle_alpha   90.00
_cell.angle_beta   90.00
_cell.angle_gamma   90.00
#
_symmetry.space_group_name_H-M   'P 1'
#
loop_
_entity.id
_entity.type
_entity.pdbx_description
1 polymer ?
#
loop_
_entity_poly.entity_id
_entity_poly.type
_entity_poly.pdbx_seq_one_letter_code
_entity_poly.pdbx_strand_id
1 'polypeptide(L)'
;MLLNERLEELSAQGRLAVIQSTPARVAHRRAKKDRERWIEVTGWEDEGDTWTVSLCSAHGTYIKEAVSGEEGRTRPSLSELLGVSCTCVELDVLSILPPEADGSV
;
A
#
# COMPACT_ATOMS: atom_id res chain seq x y z
N MET A 1 -15.93 -8.56 10.29
CA MET A 1 -16.25 -9.64 9.33
C MET A 1 -16.05 -9.19 7.88
N LEU A 2 -16.80 -8.21 7.35
CA LEU A 2 -16.67 -7.79 5.93
C LEU A 2 -15.25 -7.31 5.54
N LEU A 3 -14.55 -6.56 6.40
CA LEU A 3 -13.18 -6.11 6.10
C LEU A 3 -12.17 -7.26 6.05
N ASN A 4 -12.33 -8.28 6.90
CA ASN A 4 -11.44 -9.44 6.90
C ASN A 4 -11.62 -10.26 5.62
N GLU A 5 -12.86 -10.42 5.14
CA GLU A 5 -13.14 -11.06 3.85
C GLU A 5 -12.50 -10.28 2.69
N ARG A 6 -12.59 -8.94 2.70
CA ARG A 6 -11.91 -8.11 1.69
C ARG A 6 -10.40 -8.21 1.75
N LEU A 7 -9.81 -8.22 2.94
CA LEU A 7 -8.36 -8.39 3.10
C LEU A 7 -7.90 -9.75 2.60
N GLU A 8 -8.71 -10.79 2.82
CA GLU A 8 -8.48 -12.13 2.28
C GLU A 8 -8.54 -12.15 0.74
N GLU A 9 -9.55 -11.53 0.14
CA GLU A 9 -9.64 -11.35 -1.32
C GLU A 9 -8.43 -10.62 -1.90
N LEU A 10 -7.95 -9.56 -1.23
CA LEU A 10 -6.80 -8.78 -1.66
C LEU A 10 -5.49 -9.56 -1.51
N SER A 11 -5.34 -10.32 -0.42
CA SER A 11 -4.18 -11.17 -0.20
C SER A 11 -4.09 -12.29 -1.24
N ALA A 12 -5.22 -12.92 -1.57
CA ALA A 12 -5.30 -13.96 -2.61
C ALA A 12 -4.94 -13.46 -4.02
N GLN A 13 -5.09 -12.16 -4.29
CA GLN A 13 -4.67 -11.54 -5.55
C GLN A 13 -3.16 -11.30 -5.65
N GLY A 14 -2.43 -11.38 -4.54
CA GLY A 14 -0.99 -11.12 -4.48
C GLY A 14 -0.66 -9.64 -4.73
N ARG A 15 0.23 -9.37 -5.71
CA ARG A 15 0.68 -8.00 -6.00
C ARG A 15 -0.39 -7.16 -6.67
N LEU A 16 -0.77 -6.09 -5.97
CA LEU A 16 -1.70 -5.09 -6.45
C LEU A 16 -0.92 -3.90 -6.98
N ALA A 17 -1.13 -3.57 -8.26
CA ALA A 17 -0.53 -2.38 -8.86
C ALA A 17 -1.15 -1.11 -8.24
N VAL A 18 -0.30 -0.16 -7.88
CA VAL A 18 -0.70 1.16 -7.38
C VAL A 18 0.09 2.24 -8.09
N ILE A 19 -0.59 3.31 -8.49
CA ILE A 19 0.02 4.48 -9.13
C ILE A 19 0.14 5.56 -8.06
N GLN A 20 1.35 6.05 -7.80
CA GLN A 20 1.60 7.13 -6.84
C GLN A 20 2.15 8.38 -7.53
N SER A 21 1.42 9.48 -7.44
CA SER A 21 1.96 10.80 -7.75
C SER A 21 3.02 11.19 -6.72
N THR A 22 3.97 12.06 -7.11
CA THR A 22 4.94 12.65 -6.17
C THR A 22 4.20 13.28 -4.96
N PRO A 23 4.42 12.80 -3.71
CA PRO A 23 3.70 13.32 -2.55
C PRO A 23 3.96 14.81 -2.32
N ALA A 24 2.96 15.54 -1.81
CA ALA A 24 3.08 17.00 -1.65
C ALA A 24 4.28 17.43 -0.82
N ARG A 25 4.59 16.69 0.26
CA ARG A 25 5.72 16.99 1.16
C ARG A 25 7.09 17.00 0.47
N VAL A 26 7.25 16.30 -0.65
CA VAL A 26 8.52 16.25 -1.41
C VAL A 26 8.41 16.91 -2.80
N ALA A 27 7.26 17.48 -3.16
CA ALA A 27 7.03 18.08 -4.46
C ALA A 27 8.00 19.23 -4.79
N HIS A 28 8.54 19.92 -3.78
CA HIS A 28 9.53 20.98 -3.97
C HIS A 28 10.93 20.49 -4.41
N ARG A 29 11.24 19.20 -4.23
CA ARG A 29 12.54 18.59 -4.60
C ARG A 29 12.49 17.65 -5.78
N ARG A 30 11.29 17.23 -6.21
CA ARG A 30 11.12 16.20 -7.24
C ARG A 30 10.08 16.63 -8.25
N ALA A 31 10.33 16.31 -9.52
CA ALA A 31 9.34 16.49 -10.57
C ALA A 31 8.03 15.80 -10.20
N LYS A 32 6.91 16.47 -10.46
CA LYS A 32 5.57 15.89 -10.37
C LYS A 32 5.48 14.78 -11.42
N LYS A 33 5.43 13.53 -10.97
CA LYS A 33 5.41 12.36 -11.83
C LYS A 33 4.63 11.25 -11.15
N ASP A 34 3.81 10.56 -11.93
CA ASP A 34 3.14 9.34 -11.52
C ASP A 34 4.08 8.15 -11.69
N ARG A 35 4.08 7.27 -10.70
CA ARG A 35 4.96 6.12 -10.65
C ARG A 35 4.15 4.88 -10.34
N GLU A 36 4.26 3.90 -11.21
CA GLU A 36 3.76 2.55 -10.95
C GLU A 36 4.60 1.91 -9.84
N ARG A 37 3.89 1.33 -8.89
CA ARG A 37 4.37 0.60 -7.72
C ARG A 37 3.47 -0.60 -7.52
N TRP A 38 3.79 -1.43 -6.54
CA TRP A 38 2.89 -2.46 -6.07
C TRP A 38 2.93 -2.54 -4.55
N ILE A 39 1.81 -2.98 -4.00
CA ILE A 39 1.68 -3.44 -2.62
C ILE A 39 1.10 -4.85 -2.63
N GLU A 40 1.36 -5.62 -1.59
CA GLU A 40 0.85 -6.97 -1.42
C GLU A 40 0.44 -7.16 0.04
N VAL A 41 -0.80 -7.58 0.26
CA VAL A 41 -1.30 -7.90 1.60
C VAL A 41 -0.84 -9.30 1.96
N THR A 42 -0.01 -9.39 3.00
CA THR A 42 0.62 -10.64 3.43
C THR A 42 0.05 -11.18 4.75
N GLY A 43 -0.72 -10.36 5.47
CA GLY A 43 -1.40 -10.76 6.70
C GLY A 43 -2.11 -9.58 7.35
N TRP A 44 -3.01 -9.88 8.29
CA TRP A 44 -3.71 -8.86 9.07
C TRP A 44 -4.19 -9.42 10.42
N GLU A 45 -4.32 -8.54 11.39
CA GLU A 45 -4.89 -8.81 12.71
C GLU A 45 -6.00 -7.78 12.99
N ASP A 46 -7.15 -8.26 13.48
CA ASP A 46 -8.32 -7.46 13.83
C ASP A 46 -8.27 -7.17 15.34
N GLU A 47 -8.09 -5.90 15.69
CA GLU A 47 -7.98 -5.41 17.06
C GLU A 47 -9.30 -4.74 17.53
N GLY A 48 -10.40 -4.97 16.81
CA GLY A 48 -11.72 -4.41 17.09
C GLY A 48 -11.97 -3.08 16.38
N ASP A 49 -11.30 -2.02 16.82
CA ASP A 49 -11.44 -0.68 16.23
C ASP A 49 -10.35 -0.37 15.19
N THR A 50 -9.28 -1.16 15.17
CA THR A 50 -8.10 -1.02 14.30
C THR A 50 -7.71 -2.34 13.67
N TRP A 51 -6.96 -2.24 12.56
CA TRP A 51 -6.34 -3.38 11.90
C TRP A 51 -4.85 -3.15 11.79
N THR A 52 -4.08 -4.13 12.25
CA THR A 52 -2.66 -4.23 11.92
C THR A 52 -2.54 -5.01 10.61
N VAL A 53 -2.03 -4.38 9.55
CA VAL A 53 -1.93 -4.99 8.21
C VAL A 53 -0.47 -5.10 7.80
N SER A 54 -0.03 -6.32 7.51
CA SER A 54 1.31 -6.61 7.01
C SER A 54 1.36 -6.46 5.50
N LEU A 55 2.23 -5.57 5.02
CA LEU A 55 2.37 -5.24 3.60
C LEU A 55 3.79 -5.53 3.10
N CYS A 56 3.90 -6.20 1.97
CA CYS A 56 5.08 -6.12 1.10
C CYS A 56 4.86 -5.02 0.06
N SER A 57 5.95 -4.38 -0.41
CA SER A 57 5.82 -3.32 -1.41
C SER A 57 7.04 -3.18 -2.31
N ALA A 58 6.82 -2.56 -3.47
CA ALA A 58 7.89 -2.12 -4.35
C ALA A 58 8.80 -1.08 -3.68
N HIS A 59 10.05 -1.00 -4.14
CA HIS A 59 10.98 0.03 -3.68
C HIS A 59 10.41 1.45 -3.85
N GLY A 60 10.59 2.28 -2.83
CA GLY A 60 10.17 3.68 -2.87
C GLY A 60 8.66 3.88 -2.93
N THR A 61 7.87 2.91 -2.46
CA THR A 61 6.43 3.05 -2.24
C THR A 61 6.19 3.90 -0.98
N TYR A 62 5.27 4.85 -1.08
CA TYR A 62 4.84 5.67 0.04
C TYR A 62 3.67 4.98 0.73
N ILE A 63 3.94 4.23 1.80
CA ILE A 63 2.96 3.32 2.43
C ILE A 63 1.75 4.07 2.99
N LYS A 64 1.94 5.21 3.67
CA LYS A 64 0.82 5.96 4.27
C LYS A 64 -0.15 6.45 3.21
N GLU A 65 0.38 6.88 2.08
CA GLU A 65 -0.34 7.35 0.91
C GLU A 65 -0.98 6.19 0.15
N ALA A 66 -0.35 5.01 0.10
CA ALA A 66 -0.96 3.79 -0.43
C ALA A 66 -2.13 3.29 0.41
N VAL A 67 -2.09 3.49 1.73
CA VAL A 67 -3.19 3.19 2.64
C VAL A 67 -4.35 4.18 2.46
N SER A 68 -4.05 5.49 2.57
CA SER A 68 -5.08 6.55 2.65
C SER A 68 -5.55 7.11 1.29
N GLY A 69 -4.79 6.90 0.22
CA GLY A 69 -5.06 7.43 -1.11
C GLY A 69 -4.70 8.91 -1.35
N GLU A 70 -4.29 9.66 -0.31
CA GLU A 70 -3.85 11.07 -0.35
C GLU A 70 -4.71 11.92 -1.32
N GLU A 71 -6.03 11.98 -1.06
CA GLU A 71 -7.01 12.79 -1.81
C GLU A 71 -7.08 12.54 -3.33
N GLY A 72 -6.60 11.39 -3.84
CA GLY A 72 -6.54 11.18 -5.29
C GLY A 72 -5.19 10.73 -5.80
N ARG A 73 -4.13 10.98 -5.04
CA ARG A 73 -2.75 10.89 -5.54
C ARG A 73 -2.19 9.48 -5.55
N THR A 74 -2.81 8.54 -4.83
CA THR A 74 -2.49 7.11 -4.95
C THR A 74 -3.72 6.33 -5.40
N ARG A 75 -3.64 5.61 -6.52
CA ARG A 75 -4.76 4.86 -7.12
C ARG A 75 -4.34 3.51 -7.71
N PRO A 76 -5.08 2.42 -7.43
CA PRO A 76 -6.00 2.30 -6.30
C PRO A 76 -5.24 2.46 -4.96
N SER A 77 -5.95 2.87 -3.92
CA SER A 77 -5.46 2.85 -2.53
C SER A 77 -6.11 1.74 -1.73
N LEU A 78 -5.52 1.35 -0.59
CA LEU A 78 -6.14 0.34 0.28
C LEU A 78 -7.53 0.78 0.76
N SER A 79 -7.74 2.08 1.04
CA SER A 79 -9.07 2.61 1.34
C SER A 79 -10.09 2.35 0.23
N GLU A 80 -9.70 2.55 -1.03
CA GLU A 80 -10.59 2.31 -2.17
C GLU A 80 -10.84 0.81 -2.37
N LEU A 81 -9.81 -0.01 -2.22
CA LEU A 81 -9.90 -1.46 -2.37
C LEU A 81 -10.78 -2.10 -1.28
N LEU A 82 -10.70 -1.61 -0.04
CA LEU A 82 -11.53 -2.07 1.07
C LEU A 82 -12.92 -1.42 1.09
N GLY A 83 -13.14 -0.35 0.32
CA GLY A 83 -14.40 0.39 0.31
C GLY A 83 -14.66 1.20 1.58
N VAL A 84 -13.63 1.50 2.38
CA VAL A 84 -13.72 2.26 3.63
C VAL A 84 -12.56 3.25 3.73
N SER A 85 -12.77 4.40 4.37
CA SER A 85 -11.67 5.32 4.64
C SER A 85 -10.67 4.70 5.61
N CYS A 86 -9.38 4.69 5.25
CA CYS A 86 -8.30 4.18 6.08
C CYS A 86 -7.28 5.29 6.36
N THR A 87 -6.74 5.31 7.57
CA THR A 87 -5.62 6.18 7.95
C THR A 87 -4.56 5.35 8.63
N CYS A 88 -3.30 5.51 8.20
CA CYS A 88 -2.17 4.86 8.84
C CYS A 88 -1.82 5.59 10.15
N VAL A 89 -2.17 4.98 11.28
CA VAL A 89 -1.91 5.49 12.63
C VAL A 89 -0.47 5.20 13.08
N GLU A 90 0.02 4.00 12.76
CA GLU A 90 1.36 3.51 13.08
C GLU A 90 1.95 2.79 11.86
N LEU A 91 3.28 2.83 11.73
CA LEU A 91 4.00 2.21 10.62
C LEU A 91 5.41 1.82 11.04
N ASP A 92 5.68 0.52 11.00
CA ASP A 92 7.01 -0.04 11.20
C ASP A 92 7.54 -0.73 9.94
N VAL A 93 8.86 -0.73 9.79
CA VAL A 93 9.56 -1.47 8.75
C VAL A 93 10.10 -2.75 9.35
N LEU A 94 9.46 -3.88 9.03
CA LEU A 94 9.83 -5.19 9.58
C LEU A 94 11.09 -5.78 8.93
N SER A 95 11.28 -5.54 7.62
CA SER A 95 12.45 -6.02 6.88
C SER A 95 12.71 -5.22 5.61
N ILE A 96 13.94 -5.28 5.11
CA ILE A 96 14.32 -4.81 3.78
C ILE A 96 14.76 -6.02 2.98
N LEU A 97 13.94 -6.43 2.02
CA LEU A 97 14.23 -7.57 1.17
C LEU A 97 15.32 -7.21 0.14
N PRO A 98 16.20 -8.16 -0.23
CA PRO A 98 17.09 -7.96 -1.37
C PRO A 98 16.25 -7.71 -2.64
N PRO A 99 16.81 -7.03 -3.66
CA PRO A 99 16.15 -6.95 -4.95
C PRO A 99 15.83 -8.37 -5.42
N GLU A 100 14.61 -8.56 -5.92
CA GLU A 100 14.24 -9.84 -6.51
C GLU A 100 15.24 -10.17 -7.59
N ALA A 101 15.76 -11.41 -7.57
CA ALA A 101 16.51 -11.91 -8.71
C ALA A 101 15.61 -11.72 -9.93
N ASP A 102 16.13 -11.06 -10.96
CA ASP A 102 15.48 -10.88 -12.23
C ASP A 102 15.09 -12.25 -12.79
N GLY A 103 13.85 -12.65 -12.52
CA GLY A 103 13.21 -13.79 -13.16
C GLY A 103 12.98 -13.44 -14.62
N SER A 104 14.04 -13.48 -15.41
CA SER A 104 13.96 -13.52 -16.87
C SER A 104 13.14 -14.74 -17.25
N VAL A 105 11.91 -14.49 -17.67
CA VAL A 105 11.10 -15.34 -18.56
C VAL A 105 10.85 -14.57 -19.85
#